data_AF-A0A2N9NSZ3-F1
#
_entry.id   AF-A0A2N9NSZ3-F1
#
_cell.length_a   1.000
_cell.length_b   1.000
_cell.length_c   1.000
_cell.angle_alpha   90.00
_cell.angle_beta   90.00
_cell.angle_gamma   90.00
#
_symmetry.space_group_name_H-M   'P 1'
#
loop_
_entity.id
_entity.type
_entity.pdbx_description
1 polymer ?
#
loop_
_entity_poly.entity_id
_entity_poly.type
_entity_poly.pdbx_seq_one_letter_code
_entity_poly.pdbx_strand_id
1 'polypeptide(L)'
;MAKVKGAESAGEDIQKLPFEEALQRLEAIVEALEAQDLPLESLLARYQEGTALAQLCQAKLNEAELKIQQLEKSGKGEMTLKAMPNPEEQ
;
A
#
# COMPACT_ATOMS: atom_id res chain seq x y z
N MET A 1 -24.42 -29.89 -9.41
CA MET A 1 -24.61 -28.45 -9.11
C MET A 1 -23.39 -27.97 -8.33
N ALA A 2 -22.38 -27.46 -9.02
CA ALA A 2 -21.17 -26.93 -8.40
C ALA A 2 -21.43 -25.47 -7.99
N LYS A 3 -21.26 -25.19 -6.70
CA LYS A 3 -21.55 -23.89 -6.09
C LYS A 3 -20.26 -23.06 -6.16
N VAL A 4 -20.12 -22.23 -7.20
CA VAL A 4 -19.10 -21.19 -7.26
C VAL A 4 -19.46 -20.12 -6.23
N LYS A 5 -18.73 -20.08 -5.12
CA LYS A 5 -18.85 -19.04 -4.09
C LYS A 5 -17.42 -18.70 -3.67
N GLY A 6 -16.93 -17.52 -4.02
CA GLY A 6 -15.61 -17.09 -3.52
C GLY A 6 -14.84 -16.01 -4.28
N ALA A 7 -15.42 -15.30 -5.25
CA ALA A 7 -14.69 -14.20 -5.91
C ALA A 7 -14.94 -12.81 -5.27
N GLU A 8 -15.92 -12.67 -4.36
CA GLU A 8 -16.37 -11.37 -3.85
C GLU A 8 -15.75 -10.94 -2.51
N SER A 9 -15.09 -11.82 -1.73
CA SER A 9 -14.54 -11.41 -0.42
C SER A 9 -13.10 -10.88 -0.44
N ALA A 10 -12.28 -11.21 -1.44
CA ALA A 10 -10.84 -10.92 -1.39
C ALA A 10 -10.47 -9.42 -1.45
N GLY A 11 -11.36 -8.56 -1.97
CA GLY A 11 -11.12 -7.11 -2.07
C GLY A 11 -11.43 -6.32 -0.79
N GLU A 12 -12.37 -6.80 0.03
CA GLU A 12 -12.76 -6.15 1.30
C GLU A 12 -11.73 -6.36 2.41
N ASP A 13 -10.94 -7.44 2.31
CA ASP A 13 -9.91 -7.79 3.28
C ASP A 13 -8.65 -6.91 3.13
N ILE A 14 -8.32 -6.50 1.89
CA ILE A 14 -7.11 -5.70 1.60
C ILE A 14 -7.18 -4.36 2.34
N GLN A 15 -8.32 -3.66 2.25
CA GLN A 15 -8.50 -2.32 2.84
C GLN A 15 -8.30 -2.28 4.37
N LYS A 16 -8.42 -3.41 5.06
CA LYS A 16 -8.29 -3.52 6.51
C LYS A 16 -6.91 -3.98 6.99
N LEU A 17 -6.00 -4.34 6.08
CA LEU A 17 -4.66 -4.77 6.45
C LEU A 17 -3.92 -3.66 7.21
N PRO A 18 -3.09 -3.98 8.21
CA PRO A 18 -2.14 -3.01 8.77
C PRO A 18 -1.07 -2.66 7.73
N PHE A 19 -0.39 -1.53 7.93
CA PHE A 19 0.60 -1.02 6.96
C PHE A 19 1.70 -2.03 6.67
N GLU A 20 2.30 -2.62 7.70
CA GLU A 20 3.42 -3.57 7.58
C GLU A 20 3.02 -4.81 6.76
N GLU A 21 1.83 -5.38 7.04
CA GLU A 21 1.32 -6.55 6.30
C GLU A 21 0.99 -6.20 4.84
N ALA A 22 0.42 -5.01 4.60
CA ALA A 22 0.12 -4.55 3.25
C ALA A 22 1.41 -4.35 2.43
N LEU A 23 2.45 -3.80 3.06
CA LEU A 23 3.76 -3.59 2.44
C LEU A 23 4.45 -4.93 2.15
N GLN A 24 4.50 -5.85 3.13
CA GLN A 24 5.09 -7.18 2.94
C GLN A 24 4.41 -7.96 1.81
N ARG A 25 3.09 -7.86 1.70
CA ARG A 25 2.33 -8.49 0.62
C ARG A 25 2.60 -7.84 -0.73
N LEU A 26 2.76 -6.52 -0.76
CA LEU A 26 3.13 -5.78 -1.98
C LEU A 26 4.52 -6.19 -2.46
N GLU A 27 5.50 -6.29 -1.57
CA GLU A 27 6.86 -6.76 -1.88
C GLU A 27 6.84 -8.16 -2.49
N ALA A 28 6.11 -9.10 -1.87
CA ALA A 28 5.95 -10.46 -2.40
C ALA A 28 5.28 -10.50 -3.79
N ILE A 29 4.38 -9.55 -4.08
CA ILE A 29 3.77 -9.41 -5.41
C ILE A 29 4.78 -8.89 -6.42
N VAL A 30 5.58 -7.88 -6.06
CA VAL A 30 6.64 -7.34 -6.93
C VAL A 30 7.63 -8.43 -7.27
N GLU A 31 8.12 -9.19 -6.28
CA GLU A 31 9.03 -10.32 -6.51
C GLU A 31 8.43 -11.36 -7.46
N ALA A 32 7.14 -11.65 -7.34
CA ALA A 32 6.45 -12.58 -8.22
C ALA A 32 6.24 -12.04 -9.64
N LEU A 33 6.06 -10.73 -9.81
CA LEU A 33 5.94 -10.07 -11.12
C LEU A 33 7.28 -10.03 -11.86
N GLU A 34 8.40 -10.06 -11.13
CA GLU A 34 9.74 -10.14 -11.72
C GLU A 34 10.12 -11.56 -12.21
N ALA A 35 9.30 -12.57 -11.89
CA ALA A 35 9.53 -13.93 -12.38
C ALA A 35 9.30 -14.02 -13.90
N GLN A 36 10.28 -14.59 -14.61
CA GLN A 36 10.29 -14.66 -16.09
C GLN A 36 9.19 -15.53 -16.72
N ASP A 37 8.52 -16.39 -15.95
CA ASP A 37 7.56 -17.39 -16.46
C ASP A 37 6.16 -17.26 -15.82
N LEU A 38 5.72 -16.04 -15.53
CA LEU A 38 4.39 -15.80 -14.97
C LEU A 38 3.32 -15.82 -16.09
N PRO A 39 2.29 -16.68 -16.01
CA PRO A 39 1.23 -16.70 -17.02
C PRO A 39 0.43 -15.40 -17.00
N LEU A 40 -0.05 -14.96 -18.18
CA LEU A 40 -0.70 -13.66 -18.37
C LEU A 40 -1.86 -13.39 -17.39
N GLU A 41 -2.70 -14.40 -17.13
CA GLU A 41 -3.81 -14.25 -16.16
C GLU A 41 -3.30 -14.00 -14.74
N SER A 42 -2.20 -14.67 -14.35
CA SER A 42 -1.57 -14.43 -13.04
C SER A 42 -0.88 -13.07 -12.99
N LEU A 43 -0.25 -12.63 -14.07
CA LEU A 43 0.35 -11.30 -14.17
C LEU A 43 -0.70 -10.20 -13.96
N LEU A 44 -1.85 -10.32 -14.64
CA LEU A 44 -2.93 -9.35 -14.51
C LEU A 44 -3.52 -9.33 -13.09
N ALA A 45 -3.75 -10.50 -12.50
CA ALA A 45 -4.27 -10.60 -11.14
C ALA A 45 -3.30 -10.00 -10.10
N ARG A 46 -2.00 -10.33 -10.20
CA ARG A 46 -0.95 -9.80 -9.31
C ARG A 46 -0.78 -8.29 -9.48
N TYR A 47 -0.85 -7.78 -10.70
CA TYR A 47 -0.78 -6.35 -10.95
C TYR A 47 -1.96 -5.58 -10.31
N GLN A 48 -3.18 -6.11 -10.44
CA GLN A 48 -4.37 -5.50 -9.82
C GLN A 48 -4.26 -5.49 -8.29
N GLU A 49 -3.85 -6.62 -7.70
CA GLU A 49 -3.65 -6.75 -6.26
C GLU A 49 -2.54 -5.81 -5.76
N GLY A 50 -1.39 -5.77 -6.45
CA GLY A 50 -0.28 -4.88 -6.12
C GLY A 50 -0.68 -3.41 -6.20
N THR A 51 -1.46 -3.03 -7.21
CA THR A 51 -1.97 -1.65 -7.33
C THR A 51 -2.87 -1.28 -6.16
N ALA A 52 -3.77 -2.18 -5.75
CA ALA A 52 -4.64 -1.96 -4.59
C ALA A 52 -3.85 -1.83 -3.28
N LEU A 53 -2.84 -2.67 -3.08
CA LEU A 53 -1.96 -2.61 -1.89
C LEU A 53 -1.12 -1.33 -1.88
N ALA A 54 -0.57 -0.90 -3.01
CA ALA A 54 0.16 0.36 -3.13
C ALA A 54 -0.71 1.56 -2.76
N GLN A 55 -1.95 1.60 -3.27
CA GLN A 55 -2.93 2.64 -2.92
C GLN A 55 -3.24 2.65 -1.42
N LEU A 56 -3.41 1.47 -0.81
CA LEU A 56 -3.65 1.34 0.62
C LEU A 56 -2.46 1.84 1.45
N CYS A 57 -1.24 1.44 1.11
CA CYS A 57 -0.02 1.90 1.78
C CYS A 57 0.07 3.43 1.73
N GLN A 58 -0.16 4.03 0.56
CA GLN A 58 -0.16 5.48 0.42
C GLN A 58 -1.25 6.15 1.27
N ALA A 59 -2.46 5.59 1.29
CA ALA A 59 -3.55 6.12 2.11
C ALA A 59 -3.20 6.14 3.61
N LYS A 60 -2.58 5.06 4.10
CA LYS A 60 -2.14 4.97 5.50
C LYS A 60 -1.02 5.95 5.84
N LEU A 61 -0.05 6.12 4.93
CA LEU A 61 1.02 7.10 5.10
C LEU A 61 0.47 8.53 5.15
N ASN A 62 -0.47 8.86 4.26
CA ASN A 62 -1.14 10.17 4.26
C ASN A 62 -1.93 10.41 5.56
N GLU A 63 -2.63 9.38 6.07
CA GLU A 63 -3.33 9.48 7.36
C GLU A 63 -2.36 9.71 8.53
N ALA A 64 -1.23 9.02 8.55
CA ALA A 64 -0.19 9.19 9.56
C ALA A 64 0.42 10.61 9.49
N GLU A 65 0.74 11.10 8.29
CA GLU A 65 1.25 12.45 8.07
C GLU A 65 0.25 13.50 8.56
N LEU A 66 -1.03 13.37 8.23
CA LEU A 66 -2.07 14.29 8.67
C LEU A 66 -2.17 14.34 10.20
N LYS A 67 -2.10 13.18 10.87
CA LYS A 67 -2.11 13.10 12.33
C LYS A 67 -0.89 13.80 12.94
N ILE A 68 0.30 13.61 12.37
CA ILE A 68 1.52 14.32 12.80
C ILE A 68 1.33 15.83 12.67
N GLN A 69 0.87 16.32 11.52
CA GLN A 69 0.63 17.75 11.30
C GLN A 69 -0.41 18.35 12.26
N GLN A 70 -1.44 17.59 12.64
CA GLN A 70 -2.44 18.03 13.62
C GLN A 70 -1.86 18.14 15.03
N LEU A 71 -0.98 17.21 15.41
CA LEU A 71 -0.27 17.25 16.69
C LEU A 71 0.69 18.45 16.74
N GLU A 72 1.43 18.73 15.66
CA GLU A 72 2.32 19.90 15.54
C GLU A 72 1.58 21.23 15.66
N LYS A 73 0.36 21.33 15.10
CA LYS A 73 -0.48 22.55 15.18
C LYS A 73 -1.08 22.78 16.57
N SER A 74 -1.25 21.73 17.37
CA SER A 74 -2.01 21.79 18.63
C SER A 74 -1.18 22.13 19.87
N GLY A 75 0.16 22.13 19.79
CA GLY A 75 1.01 22.49 20.92
C GLY A 75 2.40 22.97 20.47
N LYS A 76 2.76 24.21 20.80
CA LYS A 76 4.16 24.66 20.65
C LYS A 76 5.05 23.87 21.62
N GLY A 77 5.89 23.00 21.10
CA GLY A 77 6.94 22.29 21.85
C GLY A 77 7.79 21.39 20.95
N GLU A 78 8.58 22.02 20.07
CA GLU A 78 9.64 21.47 19.20
C GLU A 78 9.62 19.97 18.88
N MET A 79 9.12 19.62 17.69
CA MET A 79 9.57 18.44 16.95
C MET A 79 9.70 18.82 15.48
N THR A 80 10.91 19.17 15.04
CA THR A 80 11.19 19.44 13.62
C THR A 80 11.33 18.12 12.87
N LEU A 81 10.36 17.76 12.04
CA LEU A 81 10.59 16.85 10.91
C LEU A 81 10.67 17.67 9.62
N LYS A 82 11.89 18.09 9.30
CA LYS A 82 12.22 18.53 7.95
C LYS A 82 12.44 17.25 7.11
N ALA A 83 11.38 16.74 6.51
CA ALA A 83 11.49 15.70 5.49
C ALA A 83 12.03 16.29 4.18
N MET A 84 12.80 15.48 3.47
CA MET A 84 13.86 15.83 2.52
C MET A 84 13.42 16.75 1.36
N PRO A 85 14.29 17.67 0.89
CA PRO A 85 14.13 18.23 -0.44
C PRO A 85 14.17 17.10 -1.47
N ASN A 86 13.23 17.18 -2.41
CA ASN A 86 13.13 16.32 -3.58
C ASN A 86 14.51 16.18 -4.26
N PRO A 87 14.97 14.99 -4.67
CA PRO A 87 16.22 14.81 -5.43
C PRO A 87 16.28 15.53 -6.80
N GLU A 88 15.34 16.43 -7.10
CA GLU A 88 15.32 17.33 -8.27
C GLU A 88 15.83 18.74 -7.93
N GLU A 89 16.92 18.87 -7.16
CA GLU A 89 17.71 20.10 -7.19
C GLU A 89 18.54 20.15 -8.50
N GLN A 90 17.99 20.89 -9.48
CA GLN A 90 18.62 21.57 -10.64
C GLN A 90 19.37 20.78 -11.71
#